data_AF-A0AAD2XVU2-F1
#
_entry.id   AF-A0AAD2XVU2-F1
#
_cell.length_a   1.000
_cell.length_b   1.000
_cell.length_c   1.000
_cell.angle_alpha   90.00
_cell.angle_beta   90.00
_cell.angle_gamma   90.00
#
_symmetry.space_group_name_H-M   'P 1'
#
loop_
_entity.id
_entity.type
_entity.pdbx_description
1 polymer ?
#
loop_
_entity_poly.entity_id
_entity_poly.type
_entity_poly.pdbx_seq_one_letter_code
_entity_poly.pdbx_strand_id
1 'polypeptide(L)' 'MKRADIATTARQLRLILDAIERGELEATATERARLEGAAAALDAMANGNS' A
#
# COMPACT_ATOMS: atom_id res chain seq x y z
N MET A 1 -13.64 -6.10 -7.59
CA MET A 1 -12.92 -4.82 -7.83
C MET A 1 -12.33 -4.85 -9.22
N LYS A 2 -12.35 -3.72 -9.95
CA LYS A 2 -11.67 -3.59 -11.24
C LYS A 2 -10.17 -3.43 -11.00
N ARG A 3 -9.35 -3.78 -12.00
CA ARG A 3 -7.88 -3.59 -11.96
C ARG A 3 -7.49 -2.13 -11.65
N ALA A 4 -8.25 -1.18 -12.19
CA ALA A 4 -8.08 0.25 -11.91
C ALA A 4 -8.35 0.61 -10.43
N ASP A 5 -9.33 -0.04 -9.80
CA ASP A 5 -9.63 0.16 -8.37
C ASP A 5 -8.47 -0.38 -7.52
N ILE A 6 -7.94 -1.57 -7.85
CA ILE A 6 -6.79 -2.18 -7.16
C ILE A 6 -5.57 -1.27 -7.22
N ALA A 7 -5.23 -0.76 -8.41
CA ALA A 7 -4.10 0.16 -8.59
C ALA A 7 -4.29 1.48 -7.80
N THR A 8 -5.52 1.98 -7.74
CA THR A 8 -5.86 3.18 -6.97
C THR A 8 -5.66 2.93 -5.47
N THR A 9 -6.12 1.80 -4.95
CA THR A 9 -5.92 1.43 -3.54
C THR A 9 -4.44 1.22 -3.22
N ALA A 10 -3.66 0.57 -4.09
CA ALA A 10 -2.22 0.42 -3.90
C ALA A 10 -1.52 1.78 -3.78
N ARG A 11 -1.88 2.73 -4.66
CA ARG A 11 -1.36 4.09 -4.62
C ARG A 11 -1.72 4.81 -3.31
N GLN A 12 -2.95 4.66 -2.82
CA GLN A 12 -3.36 5.26 -1.55
C GLN A 12 -2.55 4.71 -0.37
N LEU A 13 -2.30 3.41 -0.32
CA LEU A 13 -1.46 2.81 0.74
C LEU A 13 -0.03 3.35 0.70
N ARG A 14 0.54 3.54 -0.49
CA ARG A 14 1.87 4.17 -0.63
C ARG A 14 1.91 5.60 -0.11
N LEU A 15 0.86 6.40 -0.36
CA LEU A 15 0.79 7.76 0.19
C LEU A 15 0.73 7.76 1.74
N ILE A 16 0.08 6.77 2.35
CA ILE A 16 0.05 6.61 3.81
C ILE A 16 1.44 6.21 4.32
N LEU A 17 2.11 5.27 3.64
CA LEU A 17 3.48 4.86 3.99
C LEU A 17 4.47 6.02 3.89
N ASP A 18 4.36 6.85 2.84
CA ASP A 18 5.18 8.05 2.69
C ASP A 18 4.96 9.05 3.84
N ALA A 19 3.71 9.23 4.28
CA ALA A 19 3.39 10.10 5.42
C ALA A 19 3.94 9.54 6.73
N ILE A 20 3.94 8.21 6.91
CA ILE A 20 4.61 7.54 8.05
C ILE A 20 6.12 7.76 8.00
N GLU A 21 6.74 7.62 6.82
CA GLU A 21 8.19 7.81 6.65
C GLU A 21 8.64 9.24 6.93
N ARG A 22 7.79 10.23 6.59
CA ARG A 22 8.03 11.66 6.89
C ARG A 22 7.73 12.04 8.34
N GLY A 23 7.17 11.13 9.14
CA GLY A 23 6.73 11.41 10.51
C GLY A 23 5.46 12.26 10.59
N GLU A 24 4.71 12.37 9.50
CA GLU A 24 3.40 13.06 9.46
C GLU A 24 2.29 12.18 10.09
N LEU A 25 2.49 10.85 10.08
CA LEU A 25 1.62 9.86 10.72
C LEU A 25 2.44 8.90 11.59
N GLU A 26 1.91 8.54 12.75
CA GLU A 26 2.50 7.49 13.59
C GLU A 26 1.92 6.12 13.23
N ALA A 27 2.80 5.11 13.20
CA ALA A 27 2.41 3.71 13.06
C ALA A 27 3.42 2.84 13.81
N THR A 28 2.94 1.76 14.40
CA THR A 28 3.82 0.71 14.92
C THR A 28 4.57 0.02 13.79
N ALA A 29 5.69 -0.63 14.11
CA ALA A 29 6.44 -1.44 13.14
C ALA A 29 5.55 -2.52 12.49
N THR A 30 4.63 -3.11 13.26
CA THR A 30 3.68 -4.12 12.78
C THR A 30 2.66 -3.53 11.80
N GLU A 31 2.11 -2.35 12.08
CA GLU A 31 1.18 -1.68 11.16
C GLU A 31 1.87 -1.28 9.86
N ARG A 32 3.08 -0.74 9.95
CA ARG A 32 3.91 -0.43 8.78
C ARG A 32 4.13 -1.66 7.91
N ALA A 33 4.57 -2.77 8.50
CA ALA A 33 4.80 -4.02 7.76
C ALA A 33 3.52 -4.56 7.09
N ARG A 34 2.35 -4.42 7.73
CA ARG A 34 1.06 -4.80 7.14
C ARG A 34 0.70 -3.92 5.95
N LEU A 35 0.91 -2.61 6.07
CA LEU A 35 0.65 -1.65 4.98
C LEU A 35 1.58 -1.89 3.79
N GLU A 36 2.86 -2.15 4.03
CA GLU A 36 3.84 -2.49 2.99
C GLU A 36 3.46 -3.80 2.27
N GLY A 37 3.11 -4.84 3.03
CA GLY A 37 2.66 -6.11 2.47
C GLY A 37 1.37 -5.98 1.66
N ALA A 38 0.40 -5.19 2.14
CA ALA A 38 -0.85 -4.94 1.42
C ALA A 38 -0.63 -4.16 0.12
N ALA A 39 0.22 -3.13 0.13
CA ALA A 39 0.57 -2.37 -1.08
C ALA A 39 1.22 -3.30 -2.12
N ALA A 40 2.20 -4.12 -1.72
CA ALA A 40 2.87 -5.06 -2.60
C ALA A 40 1.92 -6.11 -3.21
N ALA A 41 0.99 -6.65 -2.41
CA ALA A 41 -0.02 -7.60 -2.90
C ALA A 41 -0.96 -6.95 -3.94
N LEU A 42 -1.44 -5.73 -3.67
CA LEU A 42 -2.29 -5.00 -4.61
C LEU A 42 -1.54 -4.65 -5.90
N ASP A 43 -0.26 -4.30 -5.82
CA ASP A 43 0.58 -4.08 -7.00
C ASP A 43 0.74 -5.33 -7.85
N ALA A 44 0.97 -6.49 -7.23
CA ALA A 44 1.05 -7.77 -7.94
C ALA A 44 -0.26 -8.09 -8.68
N MET A 45 -1.40 -7.90 -8.00
CA MET A 45 -2.73 -8.06 -8.58
C MET A 45 -3.01 -7.04 -9.70
N ALA A 46 -2.54 -5.80 -9.54
CA ALA A 46 -2.70 -4.75 -10.53
C ALA A 46 -1.78 -4.92 -11.74
N ASN A 47 -0.67 -5.66 -11.63
CA ASN A 47 0.27 -5.88 -12.73
C ASN A 47 0.08 -7.24 -13.43
N GLY A 48 -0.72 -8.14 -12.85
CA GLY A 48 -1.14 -9.38 -13.50
C GLY A 48 -0.14 -10.52 -13.38
N ASN A 49 0.66 -10.56 -12.31
CA ASN A 49 1.56 -11.67 -12.06
C ASN A 49 0.81 -12.77 -11.27
N SER A 50 0.23 -13.72 -12.01
CA SER A 50 -0.18 -15.04 -11.52
C SER A 50 0.89 -16.05 -11.89
#